data_AF-A0A9E7RS13-F1
#
_entry.id   AF-A0A9E7RS13-F1
#
_cell.length_a   1.000
_cell.length_b   1.000
_cell.length_c   1.000
_cell.angle_alpha   90.00
_cell.angle_beta   90.00
_cell.angle_gamma   90.00
#
_symmetry.space_group_name_H-M   'P 1'
#
loop_
_entity.id
_entity.type
_entity.pdbx_description
1 polymer ?
#
loop_
_entity_poly.entity_id
_entity_poly.type
_entity_poly.pdbx_seq_one_letter_code
_entity_poly.pdbx_strand_id
1 'polypeptide(L)'
;MDPGEYRKILHEISEFGDIDTSTVSSTRRSIVKLNEKREELLRIKKSIKRDIRGVERQYLESMAEVRDEVNSMRDSSKLRRLLSGSPAAAQARAIRQIRNNRDALIESYRELLEYTEDLMVELYESIRSFLG
;
A
#
# COMPACT_ATOMS: atom_id res chain seq x y z
N MET A 1 -5.60 -2.87 4.00
CA MET A 1 -6.56 -2.12 3.15
C MET A 1 -6.01 -2.17 1.75
N ASP A 2 -6.83 -2.42 0.74
CA ASP A 2 -6.29 -2.54 -0.63
C ASP A 2 -5.91 -1.15 -1.20
N PRO A 3 -5.06 -1.08 -2.24
CA PRO A 3 -4.65 0.20 -2.83
C PRO A 3 -5.82 1.05 -3.37
N GLY A 4 -6.90 0.43 -3.83
CA GLY A 4 -8.08 1.12 -4.34
C GLY A 4 -8.85 1.84 -3.23
N GLU A 5 -8.96 1.22 -2.06
CA GLU A 5 -9.54 1.84 -0.86
C GLU A 5 -8.75 3.08 -0.41
N TYR A 6 -7.42 2.97 -0.33
CA TYR A 6 -6.57 4.12 -0.02
C TYR A 6 -6.72 5.25 -1.03
N ARG A 7 -6.79 4.93 -2.33
CA ARG A 7 -6.93 5.93 -3.39
C ARG A 7 -8.22 6.74 -3.23
N LYS A 8 -9.33 6.09 -2.87
CA LYS A 8 -10.61 6.77 -2.60
C LYS A 8 -10.49 7.74 -1.42
N ILE A 9 -9.96 7.27 -0.29
CA ILE A 9 -9.79 8.09 0.92
C ILE A 9 -8.88 9.29 0.64
N LEU A 10 -7.75 9.07 -0.03
CA LEU A 10 -6.83 10.16 -0.36
C LEU A 10 -7.46 11.18 -1.31
N HIS A 11 -8.33 10.74 -2.24
CA HIS A 11 -9.06 11.64 -3.12
C HIS A 11 -10.06 12.51 -2.33
N GLU A 12 -10.80 11.93 -1.39
CA GLU A 12 -11.69 12.67 -0.49
C GLU A 12 -10.93 13.69 0.36
N ILE A 13 -9.73 13.35 0.84
CA ILE A 13 -8.89 14.27 1.60
C ILE A 13 -8.34 15.39 0.73
N SER A 14 -8.02 15.11 -0.54
CA SER A 14 -7.44 16.05 -1.50
C SER A 14 -8.35 17.23 -1.85
N GLU A 15 -9.65 17.12 -1.59
CA GLU A 15 -10.58 18.24 -1.68
C GLU A 15 -10.34 19.21 -0.52
N PHE A 16 -9.28 20.01 -0.60
CA PHE A 16 -9.07 21.19 0.25
C PHE A 16 -10.20 22.19 -0.05
N GLY A 17 -11.35 22.03 0.61
CA GLY A 17 -12.49 22.94 0.43
C GLY A 17 -12.10 24.40 0.69
N ASP A 18 -12.80 25.32 0.04
CA ASP A 18 -12.54 26.76 0.10
C ASP A 18 -12.31 27.23 1.54
N ILE A 19 -11.12 27.77 1.77
CA ILE A 19 -10.71 28.14 3.10
C ILE A 19 -11.25 29.53 3.44
N ASP A 20 -12.20 29.58 4.36
CA ASP A 20 -12.80 30.83 4.83
C ASP A 20 -11.86 31.56 5.80
N THR A 21 -11.39 32.74 5.37
CA THR A 21 -10.53 33.66 6.13
C THR A 21 -11.21 34.99 6.46
N SER A 22 -12.51 35.11 6.20
CA SER A 22 -13.26 36.36 6.32
C SER A 22 -13.31 36.92 7.74
N THR A 23 -13.10 36.08 8.76
CA THR A 23 -13.13 36.44 10.18
C THR A 23 -12.10 35.64 10.96
N VAL A 24 -11.66 36.15 12.12
CA VAL A 24 -10.78 35.41 13.05
C VAL A 24 -11.38 34.04 13.42
N SER A 25 -12.70 33.99 13.62
CA SER A 25 -13.42 32.75 13.95
C SER A 25 -13.49 31.76 12.79
N SER A 26 -13.60 32.22 11.54
CA SER A 26 -13.53 31.34 10.38
C SER A 26 -12.10 30.85 10.13
N THR A 27 -11.10 31.73 10.21
CA THR A 27 -9.68 31.35 10.14
C THR A 27 -9.32 30.28 11.17
N ARG A 28 -9.74 30.45 12.44
CA ARG A 28 -9.47 29.45 13.48
C ARG A 28 -10.11 28.08 13.17
N ARG A 29 -11.34 28.07 12.65
CA ARG A 29 -12.03 26.83 12.23
C ARG A 29 -11.31 26.17 11.06
N SER A 30 -10.86 26.97 10.10
CA SER A 30 -10.09 26.50 8.94
C SER A 30 -8.79 25.84 9.35
N ILE A 31 -8.01 26.44 10.25
CA ILE A 31 -6.76 25.85 10.77
C ILE A 31 -7.02 24.52 11.47
N VAL A 32 -8.11 24.40 12.25
CA VAL A 32 -8.48 23.14 12.90
C VAL A 32 -8.75 22.05 11.86
N LYS A 33 -9.55 22.34 10.82
CA LYS A 33 -9.82 21.39 9.74
C LYS A 33 -8.55 20.94 9.01
N LEU A 34 -7.63 21.88 8.73
CA LEU A 34 -6.35 21.56 8.09
C LEU A 34 -5.49 20.65 8.98
N ASN A 35 -5.47 20.88 10.29
CA ASN A 35 -4.77 20.01 11.24
C ASN A 35 -5.41 18.61 11.33
N GLU A 36 -6.74 18.51 11.29
CA GLU A 36 -7.44 17.22 11.25
C GLU A 36 -7.05 16.40 10.02
N LYS A 37 -7.05 17.05 8.84
CA LYS A 37 -6.58 16.42 7.59
C LYS A 37 -5.11 15.98 7.67
N ARG A 38 -4.25 16.79 8.31
CA ARG A 38 -2.83 16.43 8.50
C ARG A 38 -2.69 15.15 9.33
N GLU A 39 -3.42 15.06 10.44
CA GLU A 39 -3.42 13.88 11.29
C GLU A 39 -3.95 12.65 10.55
N GLU A 40 -4.95 12.82 9.70
CA GLU A 40 -5.48 11.75 8.84
C GLU A 40 -4.43 11.25 7.83
N LEU A 41 -3.78 12.14 7.09
CA LEU A 41 -2.70 11.79 6.16
C LEU A 41 -1.54 11.07 6.87
N LEU A 42 -1.17 11.49 8.08
CA LEU A 42 -0.14 10.82 8.88
C LEU A 42 -0.55 9.39 9.27
N ARG A 43 -1.82 9.18 9.62
CA ARG A 43 -2.36 7.83 9.91
C ARG A 43 -2.38 6.96 8.66
N ILE A 44 -2.79 7.51 7.52
CA ILE A 44 -2.80 6.80 6.23
C ILE A 44 -1.38 6.39 5.85
N LYS A 45 -0.41 7.32 5.89
CA LYS A 45 1.00 7.03 5.65
C LYS A 45 1.52 5.87 6.50
N LYS A 46 1.19 5.86 7.79
CA LYS A 46 1.58 4.78 8.71
C LYS A 46 0.89 3.45 8.36
N SER A 47 -0.35 3.48 7.90
CA SER A 47 -1.11 2.28 7.51
C SER A 47 -0.59 1.69 6.20
N ILE A 48 -0.34 2.51 5.17
CA ILE A 48 0.30 2.08 3.91
C ILE A 48 1.63 1.37 4.20
N LYS A 49 2.49 1.97 5.04
CA LYS A 49 3.76 1.34 5.44
C LYS A 49 3.60 0.00 6.15
N ARG A 50 2.52 -0.18 6.94
CA ARG A 50 2.21 -1.47 7.58
C ARG A 50 1.71 -2.49 6.56
N ASP A 51 0.89 -2.07 5.61
CA ASP A 51 0.34 -2.94 4.58
C ASP A 51 1.43 -3.42 3.62
N ILE A 52 2.40 -2.57 3.24
CA ILE A 52 3.61 -3.00 2.50
C ILE A 52 4.34 -4.13 3.25
N ARG A 53 4.59 -3.96 4.56
CA ARG A 53 5.22 -5.01 5.38
C ARG A 53 4.36 -6.28 5.46
N GLY A 54 3.04 -6.12 5.42
CA GLY A 54 2.08 -7.23 5.35
C GLY A 54 2.25 -8.05 4.07
N VAL A 55 2.33 -7.37 2.92
CA VAL A 55 2.58 -8.00 1.61
C VAL A 55 3.92 -8.72 1.61
N GLU A 56 4.96 -8.12 2.19
CA GLU A 56 6.28 -8.77 2.29
C GLU A 56 6.24 -10.05 3.13
N ARG A 57 5.51 -10.05 4.26
CA ARG A 57 5.33 -11.27 5.07
C ARG A 57 4.56 -12.35 4.30
N GLN A 58 3.45 -11.98 3.68
CA GLN A 58 2.63 -12.91 2.91
C GLN A 58 3.44 -13.53 1.75
N TYR A 59 4.28 -12.73 1.08
CA TYR A 59 5.20 -13.25 0.06
C TYR A 59 6.14 -14.32 0.61
N LEU A 60 6.72 -14.11 1.79
CA LEU A 60 7.61 -15.10 2.42
C LEU A 60 6.86 -16.38 2.81
N GLU A 61 5.65 -16.25 3.33
CA GLU A 61 4.76 -17.37 3.66
C GLU A 61 4.42 -18.18 2.41
N SER A 62 3.93 -17.54 1.34
CA SER A 62 3.62 -18.23 0.07
C SER A 62 4.85 -18.88 -0.57
N MET A 63 6.04 -18.27 -0.42
CA MET A 63 7.30 -18.88 -0.88
C MET A 63 7.67 -20.13 -0.09
N ALA A 64 7.37 -20.17 1.21
CA ALA A 64 7.56 -21.36 2.04
C ALA A 64 6.58 -22.47 1.66
N GLU A 65 5.30 -22.14 1.47
CA GLU A 65 4.27 -23.09 1.03
C GLU A 65 4.61 -23.78 -0.30
N VAL A 66 5.01 -23.00 -1.31
CA VAL A 66 5.43 -23.58 -2.62
C VAL A 66 6.64 -24.50 -2.47
N ARG A 67 7.55 -24.20 -1.54
CA ARG A 67 8.71 -25.06 -1.27
C ARG A 67 8.27 -26.37 -0.61
N ASP A 68 7.38 -26.29 0.37
CA ASP A 68 6.88 -27.45 1.10
C ASP A 68 6.04 -28.36 0.20
N GLU A 69 5.18 -27.78 -0.65
CA GLU A 69 4.40 -28.52 -1.64
C GLU A 69 5.32 -29.31 -2.59
N VAL A 70 6.35 -28.68 -3.14
CA VAL A 70 7.31 -29.35 -4.03
C VAL A 70 8.10 -30.45 -3.32
N ASN A 71 8.47 -30.25 -2.06
CA ASN A 71 9.14 -31.27 -1.26
C ASN A 71 8.20 -32.47 -1.01
N SER A 72 6.95 -32.23 -0.64
CA SER A 72 5.95 -33.30 -0.43
C SER A 72 5.70 -34.13 -1.70
N MET A 73 5.68 -33.47 -2.87
CA MET A 73 5.53 -34.15 -4.17
C MET A 73 6.76 -34.99 -4.53
N ARG A 74 7.98 -34.54 -4.17
CA ARG A 74 9.23 -35.27 -4.41
C ARG A 74 9.33 -36.59 -3.62
N ASP A 75 8.73 -36.62 -2.43
CA ASP A 75 8.73 -37.78 -1.54
C ASP A 75 7.70 -38.84 -1.95
N SER A 76 6.71 -38.47 -2.77
CA SER A 76 5.74 -39.40 -3.34
C SER A 76 6.32 -40.19 -4.53
N SER A 77 6.82 -41.39 -4.25
CA SER A 77 7.46 -42.30 -5.22
C SER A 77 6.58 -42.68 -6.43
N LYS A 78 5.26 -42.57 -6.33
CA LYS A 78 4.29 -42.92 -7.38
C LYS A 78 4.01 -41.79 -8.39
N LEU A 79 4.27 -40.54 -8.05
CA LEU A 79 3.94 -39.37 -8.91
C LEU A 79 5.12 -38.89 -9.77
N ARG A 80 6.36 -39.27 -9.46
CA ARG A 80 7.54 -39.07 -10.33
C ARG A 80 7.37 -39.62 -11.75
N ARG A 81 6.45 -40.57 -11.95
CA ARG A 81 6.15 -41.21 -13.25
C ARG A 81 4.97 -40.60 -14.02
N LEU A 82 4.11 -39.81 -13.37
CA LEU A 82 2.82 -39.37 -13.94
C LEU A 82 2.82 -37.91 -14.41
N LEU A 83 3.79 -37.08 -14.01
CA LEU A 83 3.86 -35.69 -14.44
C LEU A 83 4.72 -35.56 -15.70
N SER A 84 4.04 -35.40 -16.84
CA SER A 84 4.60 -35.13 -18.18
C SER A 84 5.18 -33.72 -18.33
N GLY A 85 5.89 -33.21 -17.32
CA GLY A 85 6.57 -31.91 -17.32
C GLY A 85 7.51 -31.80 -16.12
N SER A 86 8.64 -31.07 -16.28
CA SER A 86 9.64 -30.91 -15.21
C SER A 86 9.03 -30.16 -14.01
N PRO A 87 8.90 -30.79 -12.82
CA PRO A 87 8.37 -30.15 -11.62
C PRO A 87 9.12 -28.87 -11.23
N ALA A 88 10.42 -28.82 -11.56
CA ALA A 88 11.25 -27.62 -11.36
C ALA A 88 10.77 -26.44 -12.21
N ALA A 89 10.28 -26.69 -13.43
CA ALA A 89 9.76 -25.64 -14.29
C ALA A 89 8.42 -25.08 -13.78
N ALA A 90 7.54 -25.93 -13.24
CA ALA A 90 6.30 -25.52 -12.60
C ALA A 90 6.56 -24.69 -11.34
N GLN A 91 7.46 -25.14 -10.47
CA GLN A 91 7.91 -24.41 -9.29
C GLN A 91 8.48 -23.03 -9.67
N ALA A 92 9.37 -22.97 -10.66
CA ALA A 92 9.95 -21.72 -11.11
C ALA A 92 8.91 -20.74 -11.69
N ARG A 93 7.83 -21.24 -12.31
CA ARG A 93 6.71 -20.41 -12.78
C ARG A 93 5.90 -19.88 -11.59
N ALA A 94 5.53 -20.72 -10.63
CA ALA A 94 4.80 -20.32 -9.44
C ALA A 94 5.54 -19.24 -8.63
N ILE A 95 6.83 -19.45 -8.37
CA ILE A 95 7.70 -18.48 -7.67
C ILE A 95 7.74 -17.14 -8.42
N ARG A 96 7.88 -17.17 -9.75
CA ARG A 96 7.90 -15.95 -10.57
C ARG A 96 6.57 -15.20 -10.48
N GLN A 97 5.44 -15.91 -10.53
CA GLN A 97 4.13 -15.29 -10.41
C GLN A 97 3.93 -14.64 -9.04
N ILE A 98 4.30 -15.33 -7.95
CA ILE A 98 4.23 -14.80 -6.58
C ILE A 98 5.09 -13.52 -6.44
N ARG A 99 6.31 -13.53 -6.98
CA ARG A 99 7.18 -12.35 -6.99
C ARG A 99 6.55 -11.19 -7.76
N ASN A 100 6.09 -11.43 -8.99
CA ASN A 100 5.50 -10.39 -9.83
C ASN A 100 4.26 -9.76 -9.17
N ASN A 101 3.40 -10.57 -8.56
CA ASN A 101 2.22 -10.08 -7.84
C ASN A 101 2.62 -9.21 -6.64
N ARG A 102 3.63 -9.63 -5.87
CA ARG A 102 4.16 -8.87 -4.74
C ARG A 102 4.77 -7.55 -5.19
N ASP A 103 5.57 -7.55 -6.25
CA ASP A 103 6.21 -6.33 -6.74
C ASP A 103 5.18 -5.34 -7.29
N ALA A 104 4.19 -5.80 -8.08
CA ALA A 104 3.11 -4.95 -8.58
C ALA A 104 2.29 -4.32 -7.43
N LEU A 105 1.95 -5.11 -6.41
CA LEU A 105 1.17 -4.62 -5.27
C LEU A 105 1.96 -3.65 -4.39
N ILE A 106 3.25 -3.92 -4.13
CA ILE A 106 4.13 -2.99 -3.42
C ILE A 106 4.25 -1.68 -4.18
N GLU A 107 4.36 -1.74 -5.52
CA GLU A 107 4.46 -0.53 -6.33
C GLU A 107 3.20 0.33 -6.24
N SER A 108 2.00 -0.28 -6.28
CA SER A 108 0.75 0.45 -6.04
C SER A 108 0.72 1.14 -4.66
N TYR A 109 1.25 0.51 -3.61
CA TYR A 109 1.35 1.15 -2.30
C TYR A 109 2.40 2.26 -2.25
N ARG A 110 3.48 2.17 -3.02
CA ARG A 110 4.51 3.21 -3.11
C ARG A 110 3.98 4.45 -3.80
N GLU A 111 3.25 4.30 -4.91
CA GLU A 111 2.55 5.41 -5.57
C GLU A 111 1.61 6.13 -4.60
N LEU A 112 0.88 5.39 -3.78
CA LEU A 112 0.00 5.97 -2.76
C LEU A 112 0.78 6.69 -1.66
N LEU A 113 1.96 6.19 -1.30
CA LEU A 113 2.83 6.83 -0.31
C LEU A 113 3.35 8.16 -0.83
N GLU A 114 3.79 8.20 -2.10
CA GLU A 114 4.23 9.39 -2.80
C GLU A 114 3.09 10.42 -2.89
N TYR A 115 1.91 9.99 -3.36
CA TYR A 115 0.74 10.87 -3.41
C TYR A 115 0.33 11.41 -2.02
N THR A 116 0.44 10.58 -0.98
CA THR A 116 0.21 11.04 0.42
C THR A 116 1.24 12.09 0.84
N GLU A 117 2.49 11.96 0.40
CA GLU A 117 3.56 12.92 0.67
C GLU A 117 3.32 14.25 -0.05
N ASP A 118 2.89 14.22 -1.31
CA ASP A 118 2.50 15.41 -2.07
C ASP A 118 1.35 16.17 -1.39
N LEU A 119 0.29 15.46 -1.00
CA LEU A 119 -0.83 16.07 -0.27
C LEU A 119 -0.41 16.69 1.06
N MET A 120 0.58 16.10 1.76
CA MET A 120 1.11 16.70 2.99
C MET A 120 1.90 17.98 2.69
N VAL A 121 2.62 18.05 1.58
CA VAL A 121 3.33 19.28 1.14
C VAL A 121 2.32 20.37 0.82
N GLU A 122 1.32 20.08 -0.01
CA GLU A 122 0.25 21.03 -0.35
C GLU A 122 -0.50 21.54 0.89
N LEU A 123 -0.79 20.64 1.83
CA LEU A 123 -1.42 20.99 3.10
C LEU A 123 -0.52 21.88 3.96
N TYR A 124 0.79 21.61 4.01
CA TYR A 124 1.73 22.43 4.76
C TYR A 124 1.87 23.83 4.16
N GLU A 125 1.95 23.94 2.83
CA GLU A 125 1.97 25.23 2.13
C GLU A 125 0.69 26.01 2.39
N SER A 126 -0.46 25.33 2.35
CA SER A 126 -1.75 25.90 2.73
C SER A 126 -1.68 26.46 4.15
N ILE A 127 -1.33 25.65 5.16
CA ILE A 127 -1.22 26.10 6.56
C ILE A 127 -0.24 27.28 6.71
N ARG A 128 0.93 27.22 6.05
CA ARG A 128 1.95 28.26 6.14
C ARG A 128 1.44 29.60 5.61
N SER A 129 0.69 29.59 4.50
CA SER A 129 0.08 30.80 3.95
C SER A 129 -0.84 31.55 4.94
N PHE A 130 -1.38 30.86 5.96
CA PHE A 130 -2.19 31.49 7.02
C PHE A 130 -1.36 32.17 8.11
N LEU A 131 -0.14 31.67 8.35
CA LEU A 131 0.66 32.07 9.52
C LEU A 131 1.66 33.19 9.22
N GLY A 132 1.87 33.51 7.94
CA GLY A 132 2.88 34.50 7.49
C GLY A 132 4.23 33.86 7.23
#